data_AF-A0A0N4XFQ1-F1
#
_entry.id   AF-A0A0N4XFQ1-F1
#
_cell.length_a   1.000
_cell.length_b   1.000
_cell.length_c   1.000
_cell.angle_alpha   90.00
_cell.angle_beta   90.00
_cell.angle_gamma   90.00
#
_symmetry.space_group_name_H-M   'P 1'
#
loop_
_entity.id
_entity.type
_entity.pdbx_description
1 polymer ?
#
loop_
_entity_poly.entity_id
_entity_poly.type
_entity_poly.pdbx_seq_one_letter_code
_entity_poly.pdbx_strand_id
1 'polypeptide(L)'
;MHQELNDIKDNRLKILKLDVTNDAEIKTLYNEVSNIVGEKGLTVLVNNAGIVVKYRSNQEPNRADIIRNFDVNAASVAVLTQTFLPLLRKAASQKSTDGYSIDRAAVLSISSAAGSISTNTSGSGPFESLAYRMSKSALNSLMKTMSIDLQSEHILITCFCPGWVKTDLGSQSAPITAKESAAALVASFAKFFFIFSVMAPYSILITGANRGIGLALVKEFLKNSGITHLIATARDPSGAKELNDIKDNRLKVLKLDVTNDAEIKTLYNEVSNIVGEKGLTVLLNNAGIFVKYSTNQEPNRAEIIRNFDVNAASVAVLTQTFLPLLRKAASERSTDEYSIERAAILNISSGVGSIATNTSGSGAFGSLAYRMSKSALNSLMKTMSIDLESEHILISCFCPGWVQTDMGGQSAQITTEESAAALVASFAKLNKEHHGGYYRRSLEPIPY
;
A
#
# COMPACT_ATOMS: atom_id res chain seq x y z
N MET A 1 17.07 -38.70 -12.04
CA MET A 1 15.73 -38.24 -11.58
C MET A 1 15.66 -38.57 -10.09
N HIS A 2 15.39 -37.60 -9.22
CA HIS A 2 15.39 -37.83 -7.77
C HIS A 2 14.29 -38.82 -7.39
N GLN A 3 14.66 -39.87 -6.65
CA GLN A 3 13.78 -40.97 -6.22
C GLN A 3 12.54 -40.45 -5.48
N GLU A 4 12.71 -39.37 -4.71
CA GLU A 4 11.66 -38.69 -3.95
C GLU A 4 10.47 -38.18 -4.79
N LEU A 5 10.69 -37.80 -6.06
CA LEU A 5 9.59 -37.35 -6.93
C LEU A 5 8.70 -38.50 -7.39
N ASN A 6 9.28 -39.69 -7.58
CA ASN A 6 8.54 -40.88 -8.00
C ASN A 6 7.70 -41.47 -6.86
N ASP A 7 8.03 -41.12 -5.61
CA ASP A 7 7.32 -41.59 -4.42
C ASP A 7 6.03 -40.78 -4.14
N ILE A 8 5.84 -39.63 -4.80
CA ILE A 8 4.64 -38.78 -4.66
C ILE A 8 3.49 -39.37 -5.49
N LYS A 9 2.54 -40.02 -4.81
CA LYS A 9 1.32 -40.56 -5.43
C LYS A 9 0.19 -39.52 -5.46
N ASP A 10 0.30 -38.54 -6.35
CA ASP A 10 -0.75 -37.55 -6.61
C ASP A 10 -1.05 -37.47 -8.11
N ASN A 11 -2.30 -37.69 -8.52
CA ASN A 11 -2.69 -37.71 -9.93
C ASN A 11 -2.59 -36.34 -10.63
N ARG A 12 -2.50 -35.26 -9.84
CA ARG A 12 -2.25 -33.89 -10.31
C ARG A 12 -0.78 -33.65 -10.64
N LEU A 13 0.14 -34.46 -10.12
CA LEU A 13 1.57 -34.35 -10.40
C LEU A 13 1.87 -34.91 -11.80
N LYS A 14 2.52 -34.10 -12.64
CA LYS A 14 3.11 -34.50 -13.92
C LYS A 14 4.60 -34.22 -13.85
N ILE A 15 5.42 -35.22 -14.17
CA ILE A 15 6.87 -35.11 -14.17
C ILE A 15 7.33 -35.05 -15.61
N LEU A 16 7.90 -33.92 -16.01
CA LEU A 16 8.42 -33.68 -17.36
C LEU A 16 9.93 -33.44 -17.27
N LYS A 17 10.68 -33.94 -18.25
CA LYS A 17 12.13 -33.76 -18.30
C LYS A 17 12.46 -32.40 -18.92
N LEU A 18 13.42 -31.69 -18.33
CA LEU A 18 13.93 -30.44 -18.86
C LEU A 18 15.40 -30.24 -18.45
N ASP A 19 16.26 -29.97 -19.43
CA ASP A 19 17.47 -29.17 -19.23
C ASP A 19 17.16 -27.70 -19.55
N VAL A 20 17.28 -26.83 -18.54
CA VAL A 20 16.98 -25.39 -18.67
C VAL A 20 17.95 -24.64 -19.59
N THR A 21 19.08 -25.23 -19.94
CA THR A 21 20.03 -24.64 -20.92
C THR A 21 19.82 -25.12 -22.34
N ASN A 22 18.80 -25.95 -22.59
CA ASN A 22 18.48 -26.46 -23.91
C ASN A 22 17.18 -25.85 -24.45
N ASP A 23 17.31 -24.86 -25.33
CA ASP A 23 16.17 -24.16 -25.96
C ASP A 23 15.20 -25.08 -26.70
N ALA A 24 15.68 -26.19 -27.28
CA ALA A 24 14.82 -27.15 -27.97
C ALA A 24 13.97 -27.96 -26.97
N GLU A 25 14.54 -28.31 -25.82
CA GLU A 25 13.80 -28.94 -24.72
C GLU A 25 12.79 -27.97 -24.10
N ILE A 26 13.14 -26.69 -23.93
CA ILE A 26 12.21 -25.64 -23.46
C ILE A 26 10.99 -25.53 -24.39
N LYS A 27 11.21 -25.52 -25.72
CA LYS A 27 10.11 -25.48 -26.70
C LYS A 27 9.26 -26.74 -26.69
N THR A 28 9.89 -27.90 -26.53
CA THR A 28 9.17 -29.19 -26.41
C THR A 28 8.30 -29.18 -25.16
N LEU A 29 8.86 -28.74 -24.02
CA LEU A 29 8.15 -28.61 -22.76
C LEU A 29 6.98 -27.63 -22.86
N TYR A 30 7.14 -26.49 -23.55
CA TYR A 30 6.04 -25.56 -23.79
C TYR A 30 4.84 -26.24 -24.45
N ASN A 31 5.08 -27.05 -25.49
CA ASN A 31 4.00 -27.76 -26.19
C ASN A 31 3.31 -28.77 -25.26
N GLU A 32 4.08 -29.53 -24.48
CA GLU A 32 3.53 -30.49 -23.51
C GLU A 32 2.71 -29.81 -22.42
N VAL A 33 3.23 -28.73 -21.82
CA VAL A 33 2.52 -27.98 -20.78
C VAL A 33 1.28 -27.30 -21.36
N SER A 34 1.37 -26.71 -22.56
CA SER A 34 0.22 -26.13 -23.27
C SER A 34 -0.91 -27.14 -23.44
N ASN A 35 -0.59 -28.39 -23.81
CA ASN A 35 -1.57 -29.47 -23.92
C ASN A 35 -2.18 -29.86 -22.56
N ILE A 36 -1.40 -29.83 -21.48
CA ILE A 36 -1.86 -30.17 -20.13
C ILE A 36 -2.81 -29.10 -19.58
N VAL A 37 -2.44 -27.82 -19.72
CA VAL A 37 -3.22 -26.70 -19.14
C VAL A 37 -4.36 -26.25 -20.04
N GLY A 38 -4.24 -26.49 -21.35
CA GLY A 38 -5.24 -26.22 -22.36
C GLY A 38 -5.72 -24.77 -22.36
N GLU A 39 -7.03 -24.58 -22.30
CA GLU A 39 -7.60 -23.24 -22.26
C GLU A 39 -7.24 -22.49 -20.99
N LYS A 40 -7.06 -23.14 -19.84
CA LYS A 40 -6.84 -22.45 -18.55
C LYS A 40 -5.53 -21.66 -18.46
N GLY A 41 -4.56 -21.95 -19.33
CA GLY A 41 -3.23 -21.34 -19.27
C GLY A 41 -2.41 -21.79 -18.05
N LEU A 42 -1.21 -21.24 -17.91
CA LEU A 42 -0.31 -21.53 -16.80
C LEU A 42 -0.42 -20.44 -15.74
N THR A 43 -0.88 -20.78 -14.53
CA THR A 43 -1.09 -19.78 -13.47
C THR A 43 0.20 -19.40 -12.76
N VAL A 44 1.11 -20.33 -12.52
CA VAL A 44 2.35 -20.05 -11.78
C VAL A 44 3.53 -20.73 -12.47
N LEU A 45 4.56 -19.96 -12.80
CA LEU A 45 5.87 -20.44 -13.22
C LEU A 45 6.87 -20.24 -12.07
N VAL A 46 7.48 -21.33 -11.59
CA VAL A 46 8.50 -21.27 -10.53
C VAL A 46 9.88 -21.60 -11.09
N ASN A 47 10.73 -20.59 -11.22
CA ASN A 47 12.10 -20.71 -11.67
C ASN A 47 13.00 -21.07 -10.47
N ASN A 48 13.13 -22.37 -10.20
CA ASN A 48 13.94 -22.90 -9.10
C ASN A 48 15.30 -23.48 -9.53
N ALA A 49 15.45 -23.89 -10.80
CA ALA A 49 16.67 -24.51 -11.29
C ALA A 49 17.90 -23.63 -11.00
N GLY A 50 18.98 -24.25 -10.53
CA GLY A 50 20.19 -23.51 -10.23
C GLY A 50 21.39 -24.41 -9.95
N ILE A 51 22.57 -23.86 -10.22
CA ILE A 51 23.86 -24.46 -9.90
C ILE A 51 24.74 -23.47 -9.14
N VAL A 52 25.72 -24.02 -8.42
CA VAL A 52 26.84 -23.30 -7.83
C VAL A 52 28.09 -24.01 -8.30
N VAL A 53 28.91 -23.32 -9.10
CA VAL A 53 30.30 -23.77 -9.29
C VAL A 53 31.15 -23.07 -8.24
N LYS A 54 31.76 -23.88 -7.36
CA LYS A 54 32.66 -23.40 -6.32
C LYS A 54 34.00 -23.05 -6.98
N TYR A 55 34.45 -21.82 -6.82
CA TYR A 55 35.72 -21.37 -7.36
C TYR A 55 36.41 -20.45 -6.37
N ARG A 56 37.67 -20.75 -6.07
CA ARG A 56 38.46 -19.98 -5.10
C ARG A 56 38.92 -18.68 -5.72
N SER A 57 38.85 -17.58 -4.97
CA SER A 57 39.45 -16.30 -5.39
C SER A 57 40.96 -16.35 -5.59
N ASN A 58 41.63 -17.45 -5.22
CA ASN A 58 43.07 -17.67 -5.40
C ASN A 58 43.42 -18.72 -6.49
N GLN A 59 42.44 -19.23 -7.23
CA GLN A 59 42.67 -20.08 -8.41
C GLN A 59 42.63 -19.24 -9.69
N GLU A 60 42.94 -19.77 -10.88
CA GLU A 60 42.73 -19.04 -12.15
C GLU A 60 41.26 -19.08 -12.57
N PRO A 61 40.65 -17.95 -12.95
CA PRO A 61 39.22 -17.89 -13.24
C PRO A 61 38.86 -18.68 -14.49
N ASN A 62 38.02 -19.71 -14.34
CA ASN A 62 37.47 -20.45 -15.47
C ASN A 62 36.24 -19.73 -16.04
N ARG A 63 36.42 -19.11 -17.21
CA ARG A 63 35.34 -18.43 -17.94
C ARG A 63 34.15 -19.35 -18.23
N ALA A 64 34.39 -20.61 -18.56
CA ALA A 64 33.32 -21.55 -18.90
C ALA A 64 32.41 -21.82 -17.70
N ASP A 65 32.97 -21.94 -16.50
CA ASP A 65 32.20 -22.16 -15.27
C ASP A 65 31.38 -20.93 -14.87
N ILE A 66 31.94 -19.73 -15.06
CA ILE A 66 31.21 -18.47 -14.85
C ILE A 66 30.02 -18.38 -15.80
N ILE A 67 30.26 -18.60 -17.10
CA ILE A 67 29.21 -18.58 -18.11
C ILE A 67 28.14 -19.62 -17.78
N ARG A 68 28.52 -20.84 -17.39
CA ARG A 68 27.58 -21.89 -17.02
C ARG A 68 26.68 -21.51 -15.84
N ASN A 69 27.21 -20.83 -14.81
CA ASN A 69 26.37 -20.33 -13.70
C ASN A 69 25.36 -19.29 -14.18
N PHE A 70 25.79 -18.37 -15.05
CA PHE A 70 24.90 -17.36 -15.62
C PHE A 70 23.84 -17.97 -16.52
N ASP A 71 24.24 -18.93 -17.34
CA ASP A 71 23.36 -19.61 -18.28
C ASP A 71 22.23 -20.33 -17.53
N VAL A 72 22.58 -21.14 -16.53
CA VAL A 72 21.59 -21.86 -15.72
C VAL A 72 20.80 -20.94 -14.79
N ASN A 73 21.44 -20.01 -14.06
CA ASN A 73 20.75 -19.28 -12.99
C ASN A 73 20.03 -18.00 -13.45
N ALA A 74 20.31 -17.49 -14.65
CA ALA A 74 19.78 -16.21 -15.12
C ALA A 74 19.31 -16.25 -16.59
N ALA A 75 20.16 -16.67 -17.54
CA ALA A 75 19.80 -16.63 -18.96
C ALA A 75 18.64 -17.58 -19.28
N SER A 76 18.71 -18.81 -18.77
CA SER A 76 17.63 -19.80 -18.90
C SER A 76 16.31 -19.29 -18.32
N VAL A 77 16.35 -18.54 -17.21
CA VAL A 77 15.16 -17.96 -16.59
C VAL A 77 14.51 -16.94 -17.51
N ALA A 78 15.30 -16.12 -18.21
CA ALA A 78 14.80 -15.18 -19.19
C ALA A 78 14.13 -15.90 -20.37
N VAL A 79 14.78 -16.92 -20.92
CA VAL A 79 14.28 -17.70 -22.06
C VAL A 79 13.02 -18.48 -21.68
N LEU A 80 13.05 -19.18 -20.54
CA LEU A 80 11.94 -19.98 -20.05
C LEU A 80 10.73 -19.09 -19.75
N THR A 81 10.92 -17.96 -19.04
CA THR A 81 9.83 -17.05 -18.71
C THR A 81 9.20 -16.46 -19.97
N GLN A 82 9.99 -16.01 -20.94
CA GLN A 82 9.46 -15.49 -22.22
C GLN A 82 8.73 -16.56 -23.02
N THR A 83 9.24 -17.79 -23.04
CA THR A 83 8.61 -18.90 -23.76
C THR A 83 7.24 -19.23 -23.18
N PHE A 84 7.10 -19.19 -21.85
CA PHE A 84 5.84 -19.53 -21.15
C PHE A 84 4.90 -18.34 -20.97
N LEU A 85 5.32 -17.13 -21.29
CA LEU A 85 4.53 -15.90 -21.16
C LEU A 85 3.17 -15.96 -21.88
N PRO A 86 3.02 -16.57 -23.08
CA PRO A 86 1.71 -16.74 -23.70
C PRO A 86 0.71 -17.52 -22.83
N LEU A 87 1.17 -18.57 -22.13
CA LEU A 87 0.31 -19.36 -21.24
C LEU A 87 -0.03 -18.60 -19.96
N LEU A 88 0.90 -17.79 -19.44
CA LEU A 88 0.67 -16.90 -18.29
C LEU A 88 -0.36 -15.82 -18.61
N ARG A 89 -0.22 -15.16 -19.77
CA ARG A 89 -1.20 -14.19 -20.29
C ARG A 89 -2.59 -14.80 -20.45
N LYS A 90 -2.65 -16.05 -20.93
CA LYS A 90 -3.90 -16.81 -21.07
C LYS A 90 -4.56 -17.08 -19.72
N ALA A 91 -3.79 -17.42 -18.69
CA ALA A 91 -4.32 -17.57 -17.33
C ALA A 91 -4.79 -16.22 -16.75
N ALA A 92 -4.01 -15.17 -16.92
CA ALA A 92 -4.33 -13.83 -16.43
C ALA A 92 -5.64 -13.29 -17.01
N SER A 93 -5.87 -13.48 -18.32
CA SER A 93 -7.08 -12.97 -19.00
C SER A 93 -8.39 -13.63 -18.54
N GLN A 94 -8.31 -14.78 -17.85
CA GLN A 94 -9.49 -15.51 -17.36
C GLN A 94 -9.98 -15.07 -15.98
N LYS A 95 -9.20 -14.26 -15.26
CA LYS A 95 -9.60 -13.76 -13.95
C LYS A 95 -10.23 -12.38 -14.08
N SER A 96 -11.40 -12.24 -13.46
CA SER A 96 -12.09 -10.96 -13.28
C SER A 96 -11.45 -10.09 -12.19
N THR A 97 -10.65 -10.68 -11.31
CA THR A 97 -9.92 -9.97 -10.25
C THR A 97 -8.76 -9.18 -10.85
N ASP A 98 -8.81 -7.88 -10.63
CA ASP A 98 -7.76 -6.95 -11.03
C ASP A 98 -6.60 -6.93 -10.01
N GLY A 99 -5.36 -6.67 -10.45
CA GLY A 99 -4.16 -6.62 -9.61
C GLY A 99 -3.22 -7.85 -9.69
N TYR A 100 -2.10 -7.81 -8.95
CA TYR A 100 -1.04 -8.82 -9.00
C TYR A 100 -1.27 -9.93 -7.98
N SER A 101 -1.60 -11.14 -8.41
CA SER A 101 -1.83 -12.29 -7.52
C SER A 101 -1.35 -13.60 -8.14
N ILE A 102 -0.93 -14.55 -7.30
CA ILE A 102 -0.55 -15.90 -7.75
C ILE A 102 -1.74 -16.73 -8.23
N ASP A 103 -2.98 -16.31 -7.94
CA ASP A 103 -4.19 -16.97 -8.46
C ASP A 103 -4.57 -16.51 -9.87
N ARG A 104 -3.99 -15.38 -10.32
CA ARG A 104 -4.16 -14.78 -11.65
C ARG A 104 -3.09 -15.27 -12.61
N ALA A 105 -1.86 -14.83 -12.40
CA ALA A 105 -0.67 -15.28 -13.13
C ALA A 105 0.57 -14.80 -12.40
N ALA A 106 1.56 -15.67 -12.21
CA ALA A 106 2.80 -15.30 -11.53
C ALA A 106 4.05 -16.00 -12.05
N VAL A 107 5.17 -15.27 -12.02
CA VAL A 107 6.53 -15.76 -12.22
C VAL A 107 7.29 -15.57 -10.92
N LEU A 108 7.65 -16.68 -10.28
CA LEU A 108 8.36 -16.71 -9.01
C LEU A 108 9.77 -17.26 -9.24
N SER A 109 10.80 -16.49 -8.91
CA SER A 109 12.19 -16.93 -9.09
C SER A 109 12.90 -17.14 -7.76
N ILE A 110 13.60 -18.26 -7.61
CA ILE A 110 14.39 -18.55 -6.41
C ILE A 110 15.78 -17.94 -6.55
N SER A 111 15.98 -16.83 -5.85
CA SER A 111 17.23 -16.09 -5.77
C SER A 111 17.99 -16.40 -4.47
N SER A 112 18.88 -15.51 -4.06
CA SER A 112 19.67 -15.61 -2.84
C SER A 112 19.99 -14.23 -2.28
N ALA A 113 20.12 -14.12 -0.97
CA ALA A 113 20.68 -12.94 -0.31
C ALA A 113 22.07 -12.58 -0.87
N ALA A 114 22.80 -13.58 -1.37
CA ALA A 114 24.11 -13.40 -1.99
C ALA A 114 24.06 -12.61 -3.33
N GLY A 115 22.90 -12.55 -3.99
CA GLY A 115 22.66 -11.75 -5.19
C GLY A 115 22.07 -10.36 -4.92
N SER A 116 21.82 -10.00 -3.67
CA SER A 116 21.31 -8.68 -3.31
C SER A 116 22.46 -7.68 -3.21
N ILE A 117 22.42 -6.61 -4.01
CA ILE A 117 23.49 -5.60 -4.03
C ILE A 117 23.54 -4.83 -2.70
N SER A 118 22.39 -4.54 -2.09
CA SER A 118 22.30 -3.75 -0.85
C SER A 118 22.74 -4.50 0.41
N THR A 119 22.58 -5.83 0.43
CA THR A 119 22.90 -6.66 1.61
C THR A 119 24.19 -7.48 1.45
N ASN A 120 24.87 -7.38 0.31
CA ASN A 120 26.12 -8.08 0.07
C ASN A 120 27.30 -7.32 0.69
N THR A 121 27.50 -7.51 2.00
CA THR A 121 28.56 -6.86 2.78
C THR A 121 29.84 -7.69 2.93
N SER A 122 29.83 -8.97 2.50
CA SER A 122 30.89 -9.94 2.81
C SER A 122 31.76 -10.37 1.62
N GLY A 123 31.55 -9.81 0.42
CA GLY A 123 32.18 -10.33 -0.80
C GLY A 123 31.84 -11.81 -1.04
N SER A 124 32.77 -12.61 -1.60
CA SER A 124 32.58 -14.07 -1.76
C SER A 124 32.34 -14.80 -0.43
N GLY A 125 32.86 -14.29 0.69
CA GLY A 125 32.77 -14.92 2.01
C GLY A 125 33.41 -16.32 2.05
N PRO A 126 33.20 -17.10 3.13
CA PRO A 126 33.75 -18.46 3.28
C PRO A 126 33.16 -19.49 2.29
N PHE A 127 32.22 -19.09 1.43
CA PHE A 127 31.49 -19.97 0.51
C PHE A 127 31.97 -19.88 -0.95
N GLU A 128 32.99 -19.07 -1.26
CA GLU A 128 33.75 -19.11 -2.53
C GLU A 128 32.87 -19.16 -3.80
N SER A 129 31.90 -18.24 -3.89
CA SER A 129 30.77 -18.35 -4.83
C SER A 129 30.57 -17.12 -5.74
N LEU A 130 31.67 -16.53 -6.25
CA LEU A 130 31.60 -15.29 -7.05
C LEU A 130 30.65 -15.40 -8.26
N ALA A 131 30.80 -16.45 -9.08
CA ALA A 131 29.95 -16.68 -10.25
C ALA A 131 28.46 -16.82 -9.88
N TYR A 132 28.18 -17.53 -8.79
CA TYR A 132 26.82 -17.68 -8.27
C TYR A 132 26.21 -16.34 -7.85
N ARG A 133 26.95 -15.53 -7.07
CA ARG A 133 26.51 -14.20 -6.64
C ARG A 133 26.18 -13.29 -7.82
N MET A 134 27.09 -13.25 -8.80
CA MET A 134 26.89 -12.49 -10.03
C MET A 134 25.62 -12.96 -10.77
N SER A 135 25.44 -14.28 -10.91
CA SER A 135 24.27 -14.84 -11.59
C SER A 135 22.95 -14.57 -10.84
N LYS A 136 22.93 -14.60 -9.50
CA LYS A 136 21.74 -14.27 -8.70
C LYS A 136 21.45 -12.76 -8.67
N SER A 137 22.46 -11.92 -8.77
CA SER A 137 22.28 -10.48 -9.00
C SER A 137 21.69 -10.20 -10.38
N ALA A 138 22.19 -10.88 -11.42
CA ALA A 138 21.62 -10.82 -12.77
C ALA A 138 20.16 -11.29 -12.79
N LEU A 139 19.83 -12.38 -12.08
CA LEU A 139 18.45 -12.83 -11.89
C LEU A 139 17.58 -11.77 -11.20
N ASN A 140 18.05 -11.13 -10.14
CA ASN A 140 17.31 -10.08 -9.45
C ASN A 140 17.04 -8.87 -10.37
N SER A 141 18.04 -8.48 -11.16
CA SER A 141 17.91 -7.42 -12.16
C SER A 141 16.88 -7.79 -13.23
N LEU A 142 16.99 -9.00 -13.80
CA LEU A 142 16.05 -9.53 -14.79
C LEU A 142 14.61 -9.50 -14.29
N MET A 143 14.36 -10.04 -13.09
CA MET A 143 13.01 -10.11 -12.51
C MET A 143 12.45 -8.72 -12.21
N LYS A 144 13.31 -7.78 -11.77
CA LYS A 144 12.90 -6.38 -11.58
C LYS A 144 12.51 -5.72 -12.89
N THR A 145 13.30 -5.88 -13.94
CA THR A 145 12.99 -5.35 -15.28
C THR A 145 11.69 -5.95 -15.81
N MET A 146 11.54 -7.28 -15.76
CA MET A 146 10.32 -7.94 -16.22
C MET A 146 9.07 -7.49 -15.44
N SER A 147 9.17 -7.25 -14.13
CA SER A 147 8.05 -6.72 -13.33
C SER A 147 7.56 -5.35 -13.80
N ILE A 148 8.44 -4.55 -14.42
CA ILE A 148 8.11 -3.25 -14.97
C ILE A 148 7.55 -3.42 -16.38
N ASP A 149 8.21 -4.22 -17.22
CA ASP A 149 7.79 -4.43 -18.61
C ASP A 149 6.41 -5.07 -18.72
N LEU A 150 6.09 -5.99 -17.80
CA LEU A 150 4.80 -6.70 -17.74
C LEU A 150 3.83 -6.07 -16.74
N GLN A 151 4.12 -4.86 -16.28
CA GLN A 151 3.32 -4.18 -15.26
C GLN A 151 1.86 -4.04 -15.69
N SER A 152 1.59 -3.64 -16.94
CA SER A 152 0.24 -3.42 -17.48
C SER A 152 -0.57 -4.71 -17.68
N GLU A 153 0.07 -5.86 -17.62
CA GLU A 153 -0.56 -7.17 -17.81
C GLU A 153 -1.02 -7.80 -16.49
N HIS A 154 -0.68 -7.17 -15.35
CA HIS A 154 -1.04 -7.60 -14.01
C HIS A 154 -0.58 -9.05 -13.71
N ILE A 155 0.59 -9.43 -14.25
CA ILE A 155 1.28 -10.69 -13.94
C ILE A 155 2.24 -10.42 -12.79
N LEU A 156 2.13 -11.17 -11.69
CA LEU A 156 3.01 -10.99 -10.52
C LEU A 156 4.41 -11.52 -10.84
N ILE A 157 5.43 -10.68 -10.67
CA ILE A 157 6.83 -11.05 -10.94
C ILE A 157 7.67 -10.73 -9.71
N THR A 158 8.27 -11.75 -9.09
CA THR A 158 9.02 -11.55 -7.85
C THR A 158 10.09 -12.61 -7.61
N CYS A 159 11.03 -12.29 -6.71
CA CYS A 159 12.11 -13.18 -6.27
C CYS A 159 11.94 -13.56 -4.81
N PHE A 160 12.39 -14.76 -4.45
CA PHE A 160 12.47 -15.21 -3.07
C PHE A 160 13.88 -15.68 -2.73
N CYS A 161 14.31 -15.42 -1.50
CA CYS A 161 15.50 -16.03 -0.93
C CYS A 161 15.07 -17.21 -0.04
N PRO A 162 15.48 -18.45 -0.35
CA PRO A 162 15.10 -19.63 0.44
C PRO A 162 15.83 -19.71 1.79
N GLY A 163 16.76 -18.79 2.06
CA GLY A 163 17.74 -18.90 3.15
C GLY A 163 18.90 -19.84 2.78
N TRP A 164 19.72 -20.20 3.77
CA TRP A 164 20.79 -21.17 3.59
C TRP A 164 20.28 -22.57 3.94
N VAL A 165 20.11 -23.43 2.92
CA VAL A 165 19.36 -24.70 3.02
C VAL A 165 20.28 -25.92 2.92
N LYS A 166 19.98 -26.98 3.69
CA LYS A 166 20.65 -28.30 3.63
C LYS A 166 20.34 -29.01 2.31
N THR A 167 21.13 -28.69 1.29
CA THR A 167 21.06 -29.23 -0.07
C THR A 167 22.46 -29.35 -0.65
N ASP A 168 22.62 -30.02 -1.79
CA ASP A 168 23.88 -30.08 -2.53
C ASP A 168 24.43 -28.69 -2.90
N LEU A 169 23.52 -27.74 -3.14
CA LEU A 169 23.84 -26.35 -3.46
C LEU A 169 24.31 -25.54 -2.22
N GLY A 170 23.84 -25.94 -1.03
CA GLY A 170 24.18 -25.33 0.24
C GLY A 170 25.30 -26.11 0.95
N SER A 171 25.04 -26.55 2.18
CA SER A 171 25.89 -27.50 2.89
C SER A 171 25.11 -28.21 4.01
N GLN A 172 25.68 -29.28 4.57
CA GLN A 172 25.09 -29.97 5.74
C GLN A 172 25.05 -29.10 7.00
N SER A 173 25.87 -28.04 7.07
CA SER A 173 25.91 -27.07 8.16
C SER A 173 24.82 -26.00 8.06
N ALA A 174 24.03 -26.00 6.99
CA ALA A 174 22.95 -25.04 6.80
C ALA A 174 21.90 -25.14 7.91
N PRO A 175 21.34 -24.01 8.39
CA PRO A 175 20.45 -23.99 9.55
C PRO A 175 19.04 -24.55 9.28
N ILE A 176 18.62 -24.60 8.01
CA ILE A 176 17.26 -25.00 7.63
C ILE A 176 17.26 -26.17 6.64
N THR A 177 16.29 -27.06 6.77
CA THR A 177 16.07 -28.19 5.87
C THR A 177 15.36 -27.75 4.59
N ALA A 178 15.45 -28.56 3.52
CA ALA A 178 14.70 -28.31 2.29
C ALA A 178 13.18 -28.24 2.52
N LYS A 179 12.66 -29.08 3.42
CA LYS A 179 11.24 -29.10 3.78
C LYS A 179 10.80 -27.81 4.48
N GLU A 180 11.56 -27.32 5.45
CA GLU A 180 11.26 -26.07 6.16
C GLU A 180 11.33 -24.86 5.23
N SER A 181 12.35 -24.81 4.37
CA SER A 181 12.50 -23.76 3.38
C SER A 181 11.34 -23.75 2.37
N ALA A 182 10.97 -24.92 1.85
CA ALA A 182 9.84 -25.05 0.93
C ALA A 182 8.51 -24.63 1.59
N ALA A 183 8.27 -25.03 2.84
CA ALA A 183 7.07 -24.61 3.58
C ALA A 183 7.02 -23.09 3.79
N ALA A 184 8.15 -22.47 4.16
CA ALA A 184 8.24 -21.01 4.32
C ALA A 184 8.06 -20.26 3.00
N LEU A 185 8.58 -20.79 1.89
CA LEU A 185 8.35 -20.23 0.55
C LEU A 185 6.89 -20.33 0.16
N VAL A 186 6.25 -21.49 0.32
CA VAL A 186 4.82 -21.66 0.02
C VAL A 186 3.95 -20.74 0.89
N ALA A 187 4.28 -20.59 2.18
CA ALA A 187 3.60 -19.62 3.05
C ALA A 187 3.81 -18.17 2.57
N SER A 188 5.00 -17.85 2.06
CA SER A 188 5.29 -16.53 1.47
C SER A 188 4.53 -16.34 0.16
N PHE A 189 4.40 -17.36 -0.67
CA PHE A 189 3.59 -17.35 -1.89
C PHE A 189 2.11 -17.14 -1.54
N ALA A 190 1.64 -17.74 -0.44
CA ALA A 190 0.26 -17.62 -0.02
C ALA A 190 -0.13 -16.20 0.42
N LYS A 191 0.83 -15.38 0.85
CA LYS A 191 0.58 -13.94 1.03
C LYS A 191 0.14 -13.29 -0.28
N PHE A 192 0.63 -13.77 -1.41
CA PHE A 192 0.24 -13.33 -2.75
C PHE A 192 -1.03 -14.01 -3.30
N PHE A 193 -1.69 -14.93 -2.58
CA PHE A 193 -3.09 -15.30 -2.89
C PHE A 193 -4.05 -14.15 -2.53
N PHE A 194 -3.62 -13.24 -1.65
CA PHE A 194 -4.44 -12.18 -1.06
C PHE A 194 -3.94 -10.75 -1.32
N ILE A 195 -2.84 -10.61 -2.05
CA ILE A 195 -2.29 -9.34 -2.55
C ILE A 195 -2.48 -9.43 -4.07
N PHE A 196 -3.01 -8.49 -4.85
CA PHE A 196 -3.80 -7.29 -4.64
C PHE A 196 -5.20 -7.52 -5.25
N SER A 197 -6.24 -7.78 -4.46
CA SER A 197 -7.36 -6.84 -4.61
C SER A 197 -6.80 -5.54 -4.06
N VAL A 198 -7.01 -4.38 -4.68
CA VAL A 198 -6.77 -3.13 -3.96
C VAL A 198 -7.66 -3.22 -2.71
N MET A 199 -7.09 -3.61 -1.57
CA MET A 199 -7.84 -3.69 -0.32
C MET A 199 -8.07 -2.23 0.02
N ALA A 200 -9.28 -1.78 -0.26
CA ALA A 200 -9.72 -0.44 0.03
C ALA A 200 -10.37 -0.45 1.42
N PRO A 201 -10.43 0.70 2.11
CA PRO A 201 -11.32 0.84 3.25
C PRO A 201 -12.76 0.49 2.83
N TYR A 202 -13.45 -0.29 3.68
CA TYR A 202 -14.84 -0.66 3.41
C TYR A 202 -15.75 0.57 3.38
N SER A 203 -15.56 1.47 4.34
CA SER A 203 -16.34 2.69 4.50
C SER A 203 -15.47 3.90 4.85
N ILE A 204 -15.76 5.05 4.26
CA ILE A 204 -15.10 6.33 4.54
C ILE A 204 -16.16 7.40 4.83
N LEU A 205 -16.00 8.15 5.92
CA LEU A 205 -16.77 9.35 6.24
C LEU A 205 -15.89 10.59 6.08
N ILE A 206 -16.30 11.54 5.24
CA ILE A 206 -15.60 12.80 4.99
C ILE A 206 -16.47 13.97 5.43
N THR A 207 -15.95 14.80 6.36
CA THR A 207 -16.66 16.01 6.79
C THR A 207 -16.41 17.20 5.87
N GLY A 208 -17.43 18.02 5.63
CA GLY A 208 -17.28 19.27 4.84
C GLY A 208 -16.88 19.03 3.39
N ALA A 209 -17.57 18.09 2.72
CA ALA A 209 -17.22 17.59 1.40
C ALA A 209 -17.98 18.23 0.24
N ASN A 210 -18.76 19.28 0.50
CA ASN A 210 -19.59 19.94 -0.52
C ASN A 210 -18.82 20.79 -1.54
N ARG A 211 -17.53 21.08 -1.28
CA ARG A 211 -16.66 21.89 -2.14
C ARG A 211 -15.18 21.70 -1.79
N GLY A 212 -14.29 22.30 -2.59
CA GLY A 212 -12.86 22.40 -2.28
C GLY A 212 -12.18 21.03 -2.13
N ILE A 213 -11.24 20.93 -1.17
CA ILE A 213 -10.48 19.70 -0.91
C ILE A 213 -11.41 18.52 -0.59
N GLY A 214 -12.45 18.72 0.22
CA GLY A 214 -13.38 17.65 0.58
C GLY A 214 -14.10 17.03 -0.62
N LEU A 215 -14.57 17.86 -1.55
CA LEU A 215 -15.19 17.39 -2.80
C LEU A 215 -14.19 16.67 -3.71
N ALA A 216 -12.97 17.20 -3.82
CA ALA A 216 -11.91 16.56 -4.61
C ALA A 216 -11.49 15.21 -4.01
N LEU A 217 -11.43 15.09 -2.67
CA LEU A 217 -11.22 13.82 -1.98
C LEU A 217 -12.33 12.82 -2.29
N VAL A 218 -13.60 13.25 -2.30
CA VAL A 218 -14.72 12.38 -2.71
C VAL A 218 -14.51 11.84 -4.12
N LYS A 219 -14.23 12.73 -5.08
CA LYS A 219 -13.98 12.34 -6.48
C LYS A 219 -12.78 11.39 -6.60
N GLU A 220 -11.71 11.63 -5.86
CA GLU A 220 -10.49 10.81 -5.88
C GLU A 220 -10.73 9.42 -5.28
N PHE A 221 -11.38 9.33 -4.12
CA PHE A 221 -11.70 8.04 -3.49
C PHE A 221 -12.62 7.19 -4.36
N LEU A 222 -13.60 7.79 -5.06
CA LEU A 222 -14.50 7.05 -5.95
C LEU A 222 -13.80 6.36 -7.13
N LYS A 223 -12.57 6.76 -7.49
CA LYS A 223 -11.76 6.03 -8.49
C LYS A 223 -11.41 4.61 -8.03
N ASN A 224 -11.40 4.35 -6.72
CA ASN A 224 -11.16 3.02 -6.18
C ASN A 224 -12.49 2.26 -6.05
N SER A 225 -12.68 1.24 -6.88
CA SER A 225 -13.89 0.38 -6.90
C SER A 225 -14.05 -0.50 -5.65
N GLY A 226 -12.99 -0.68 -4.85
CA GLY A 226 -13.02 -1.48 -3.63
C GLY A 226 -13.74 -0.82 -2.45
N ILE A 227 -13.92 0.51 -2.47
CA ILE A 227 -14.67 1.22 -1.43
C ILE A 227 -16.14 0.88 -1.59
N THR A 228 -16.82 0.46 -0.51
CA THR A 228 -18.25 0.11 -0.55
C THR A 228 -19.14 1.28 -0.19
N HIS A 229 -18.76 2.04 0.85
CA HIS A 229 -19.51 3.21 1.29
C HIS A 229 -18.60 4.44 1.36
N LEU A 230 -18.97 5.48 0.61
CA LEU A 230 -18.36 6.80 0.74
C LEU A 230 -19.42 7.76 1.24
N ILE A 231 -19.25 8.26 2.45
CA ILE A 231 -20.22 9.11 3.13
C ILE A 231 -19.62 10.51 3.18
N ALA A 232 -20.25 11.46 2.50
CA ALA A 232 -19.82 12.83 2.39
C ALA A 232 -20.81 13.72 3.15
N THR A 233 -20.32 14.68 3.94
CA THR A 233 -21.22 15.58 4.68
C THR A 233 -21.20 17.02 4.18
N ALA A 234 -22.35 17.67 4.28
CA ALA A 234 -22.56 19.09 3.99
C ALA A 234 -23.52 19.70 5.02
N ARG A 235 -23.39 20.99 5.33
CA ARG A 235 -24.37 21.69 6.19
C ARG A 235 -25.75 21.76 5.55
N ASP A 236 -25.78 21.90 4.23
CA ASP A 236 -26.97 21.81 3.41
C ASP A 236 -26.72 20.82 2.26
N PRO A 237 -27.10 19.54 2.43
CA PRO A 237 -27.00 18.53 1.38
C PRO A 237 -27.77 18.90 0.11
N SER A 238 -28.90 19.60 0.23
CA SER A 238 -29.74 19.94 -0.93
C SER A 238 -29.05 20.97 -1.84
N GLY A 239 -28.32 21.93 -1.24
CA GLY A 239 -27.52 22.93 -1.94
C GLY A 239 -26.15 22.44 -2.43
N ALA A 240 -25.73 21.22 -2.11
CA ALA A 240 -24.41 20.67 -2.49
C ALA A 240 -24.36 20.18 -3.94
N LYS A 241 -24.65 21.07 -4.90
CA LYS A 241 -24.85 20.75 -6.33
C LYS A 241 -23.77 19.84 -6.92
N GLU A 242 -22.50 20.22 -6.82
CA GLU A 242 -21.40 19.44 -7.41
C GLU A 242 -21.26 18.04 -6.80
N LEU A 243 -21.59 17.89 -5.51
CA LEU A 243 -21.56 16.62 -4.82
C LEU A 243 -22.76 15.74 -5.26
N ASN A 244 -23.93 16.36 -5.45
CA ASN A 244 -25.15 15.70 -5.91
C ASN A 244 -25.12 15.33 -7.41
N ASP A 245 -24.27 16.00 -8.20
CA ASP A 245 -24.05 15.70 -9.62
C ASP A 245 -23.24 14.41 -9.82
N ILE A 246 -22.50 13.95 -8.80
CA ILE A 246 -21.77 12.68 -8.84
C ILE A 246 -22.77 11.50 -8.76
N LYS A 247 -22.89 10.75 -9.85
CA LYS A 247 -23.78 9.57 -9.93
C LYS A 247 -23.00 8.29 -9.63
N ASP A 248 -22.81 8.01 -8.35
CA ASP A 248 -22.22 6.76 -7.86
C ASP A 248 -23.08 6.21 -6.71
N ASN A 249 -23.47 4.93 -6.79
CA ASN A 249 -24.37 4.31 -5.80
C ASN A 249 -23.74 4.15 -4.41
N ARG A 250 -22.40 4.18 -4.34
CA ARG A 250 -21.61 4.09 -3.11
C ARG A 250 -21.56 5.40 -2.34
N LEU A 251 -21.77 6.53 -3.03
CA LEU A 251 -21.78 7.86 -2.43
C LEU A 251 -23.10 8.12 -1.70
N LYS A 252 -23.01 8.51 -0.43
CA LYS A 252 -24.13 9.01 0.39
C LYS A 252 -23.80 10.42 0.85
N VAL A 253 -24.75 11.35 0.67
CA VAL A 253 -24.59 12.75 1.10
C VAL A 253 -25.50 13.00 2.29
N LEU A 254 -24.90 13.30 3.45
CA LEU A 254 -25.62 13.48 4.72
C LEU A 254 -25.44 14.89 5.28
N LYS A 255 -26.37 15.31 6.13
CA LYS A 255 -26.31 16.62 6.78
C LYS A 255 -25.33 16.60 7.95
N LEU A 256 -24.47 17.61 8.03
CA LEU A 256 -23.69 17.88 9.23
C LEU A 256 -23.24 19.34 9.29
N ASP A 257 -23.68 20.05 10.33
CA ASP A 257 -22.88 21.10 10.94
C ASP A 257 -22.04 20.53 12.09
N VAL A 258 -20.71 20.64 11.97
CA VAL A 258 -19.78 20.03 12.94
C VAL A 258 -19.86 20.70 14.31
N THR A 259 -20.37 21.93 14.42
CA THR A 259 -20.55 22.63 15.70
C THR A 259 -21.89 22.30 16.38
N ASN A 260 -22.67 21.36 15.84
CA ASN A 260 -23.96 20.98 16.38
C ASN A 260 -23.94 19.52 16.86
N ASP A 261 -23.81 19.33 18.17
CA ASP A 261 -23.75 18.01 18.80
C ASP A 261 -24.99 17.14 18.54
N ALA A 262 -26.17 17.74 18.35
CA ALA A 262 -27.37 16.99 18.01
C ALA A 262 -27.32 16.46 16.57
N GLU A 263 -26.73 17.23 15.64
CA GLU A 263 -26.48 16.76 14.28
C GLU A 263 -25.38 15.70 14.24
N ILE A 264 -24.32 15.81 15.06
CA ILE A 264 -23.30 14.75 15.20
C ILE A 264 -23.94 13.43 15.65
N LYS A 265 -24.82 13.46 16.66
CA LYS A 265 -25.54 12.26 17.13
C LYS A 265 -26.48 11.69 16.08
N THR A 266 -27.17 12.56 15.35
CA THR A 266 -28.04 12.14 14.24
C THR A 266 -27.23 11.44 13.15
N LEU A 267 -26.11 12.06 12.74
CA LEU A 267 -25.20 11.50 11.75
C LEU A 267 -24.63 10.15 12.20
N TYR A 268 -24.25 10.00 13.47
CA TYR A 268 -23.78 8.73 14.00
C TYR A 268 -24.79 7.60 13.77
N ASN A 269 -26.07 7.84 14.04
CA ASN A 269 -27.12 6.84 13.83
C ASN A 269 -27.29 6.51 12.34
N GLU A 270 -27.30 7.52 11.47
CA GLU A 270 -27.39 7.31 10.02
C GLU A 270 -26.20 6.51 9.48
N VAL A 271 -24.97 6.88 9.88
CA VAL A 271 -23.75 6.18 9.46
C VAL A 271 -23.73 4.76 10.01
N SER A 272 -24.09 4.55 11.28
CA SER A 272 -24.21 3.22 11.88
C SER A 272 -25.14 2.31 11.08
N ASN A 273 -26.28 2.84 10.63
CA ASN A 273 -27.21 2.09 9.78
C ASN A 273 -26.64 1.77 8.40
N ILE A 274 -25.87 2.68 7.80
CA ILE A 274 -25.24 2.48 6.49
C ILE A 274 -24.15 1.41 6.56
N VAL A 275 -23.28 1.46 7.57
CA VAL A 275 -22.09 0.60 7.64
C VAL A 275 -22.34 -0.73 8.35
N GLY A 276 -23.38 -0.81 9.18
CA GLY A 276 -23.82 -2.02 9.86
C GLY A 276 -22.74 -2.66 10.73
N GLU A 277 -22.63 -3.99 10.64
CA GLU A 277 -21.68 -4.76 11.44
C GLU A 277 -20.21 -4.51 11.08
N LYS A 278 -19.93 -4.07 9.86
CA LYS A 278 -18.57 -3.81 9.40
C LYS A 278 -17.95 -2.53 9.94
N GLY A 279 -18.73 -1.67 10.59
CA GLY A 279 -18.24 -0.43 11.19
C GLY A 279 -17.75 0.62 10.17
N LEU A 280 -17.24 1.73 10.71
CA LEU A 280 -16.65 2.81 9.93
C LEU A 280 -15.15 2.57 9.80
N THR A 281 -14.62 2.37 8.60
CA THR A 281 -13.18 2.11 8.42
C THR A 281 -12.35 3.40 8.52
N VAL A 282 -12.81 4.50 7.90
CA VAL A 282 -12.06 5.76 7.89
C VAL A 282 -12.96 6.93 8.30
N LEU A 283 -12.54 7.67 9.32
CA LEU A 283 -13.05 9.01 9.62
C LEU A 283 -12.05 10.05 9.10
N LEU A 284 -12.44 10.83 8.09
CA LEU A 284 -11.62 11.90 7.50
C LEU A 284 -12.18 13.27 7.90
N ASN A 285 -11.56 13.85 8.93
CA ASN A 285 -11.88 15.18 9.45
C ASN A 285 -11.32 16.25 8.51
N ASN A 286 -12.14 16.71 7.57
CA ASN A 286 -11.79 17.72 6.57
C ASN A 286 -12.47 19.08 6.80
N ALA A 287 -13.63 19.12 7.46
CA ALA A 287 -14.34 20.36 7.73
C ALA A 287 -13.44 21.37 8.46
N GLY A 288 -13.50 22.63 8.04
CA GLY A 288 -12.73 23.69 8.65
C GLY A 288 -13.11 25.07 8.14
N ILE A 289 -12.78 26.08 8.93
CA ILE A 289 -12.93 27.49 8.58
C ILE A 289 -11.62 28.25 8.81
N PHE A 290 -11.54 29.41 8.18
CA PHE A 290 -10.51 30.41 8.42
C PHE A 290 -11.22 31.72 8.73
N VAL A 291 -11.18 32.16 9.99
CA VAL A 291 -11.56 33.53 10.35
C VAL A 291 -10.30 34.32 10.56
N LYS A 292 -10.14 35.39 9.75
CA LYS A 292 -9.00 36.29 9.81
C LYS A 292 -8.89 36.91 11.20
N TYR A 293 -7.73 36.74 11.83
CA TYR A 293 -7.41 37.31 13.13
C TYR A 293 -5.90 37.60 13.21
N SER A 294 -5.54 38.84 13.50
CA SER A 294 -4.15 39.32 13.57
C SER A 294 -3.73 39.64 15.00
N THR A 295 -2.42 39.77 15.24
CA THR A 295 -1.90 40.21 16.54
C THR A 295 -2.24 41.69 16.79
N ASN A 296 -2.13 42.52 15.76
CA ASN A 296 -2.28 43.97 15.85
C ASN A 296 -3.68 44.43 15.39
N GLN A 297 -4.73 43.80 15.92
CA GLN A 297 -6.13 44.22 15.70
C GLN A 297 -6.82 44.46 17.04
N GLU A 298 -8.05 45.00 16.99
CA GLU A 298 -8.91 45.07 18.17
C GLU A 298 -9.22 43.65 18.67
N PRO A 299 -8.98 43.33 19.97
CA PRO A 299 -9.18 41.98 20.48
C PRO A 299 -10.63 41.49 20.32
N ASN A 300 -10.80 40.31 19.72
CA ASN A 300 -12.12 39.70 19.53
C ASN A 300 -12.09 38.21 19.88
N ARG A 301 -12.56 37.89 21.09
CA ARG A 301 -12.60 36.50 21.59
C ARG A 301 -13.48 35.60 20.73
N ALA A 302 -14.60 36.11 20.20
CA ALA A 302 -15.54 35.31 19.44
C ALA A 302 -14.91 34.74 18.16
N GLU A 303 -14.07 35.51 17.47
CA GLU A 303 -13.36 35.08 16.26
C GLU A 303 -12.31 33.99 16.54
N ILE A 304 -11.59 34.12 17.67
CA ILE A 304 -10.65 33.09 18.13
C ILE A 304 -11.39 31.79 18.43
N ILE A 305 -12.44 31.88 19.26
CA ILE A 305 -13.23 30.71 19.67
C ILE A 305 -13.90 30.07 18.47
N ARG A 306 -14.41 30.84 17.50
CA ARG A 306 -15.03 30.28 16.30
C ARG A 306 -14.08 29.41 15.47
N ASN A 307 -12.81 29.80 15.30
CA ASN A 307 -11.81 28.93 14.66
C ASN A 307 -11.57 27.66 15.48
N PHE A 308 -11.42 27.80 16.79
CA PHE A 308 -11.16 26.67 17.69
C PHE A 308 -12.33 25.67 17.71
N ASP A 309 -13.55 26.18 17.81
CA ASP A 309 -14.79 25.43 17.88
C ASP A 309 -14.93 24.51 16.66
N VAL A 310 -14.84 25.07 15.45
CA VAL A 310 -14.95 24.28 14.21
C VAL A 310 -13.73 23.38 13.98
N ASN A 311 -12.51 23.92 14.07
CA ASN A 311 -11.32 23.22 13.58
C ASN A 311 -10.73 22.22 14.57
N ALA A 312 -11.09 22.28 15.87
CA ALA A 312 -10.52 21.45 16.91
C ALA A 312 -11.57 20.85 17.86
N ALA A 313 -12.40 21.67 18.51
CA ALA A 313 -13.36 21.17 19.51
C ALA A 313 -14.40 20.23 18.88
N SER A 314 -14.98 20.63 17.76
CA SER A 314 -15.92 19.80 16.97
C SER A 314 -15.27 18.49 16.52
N VAL A 315 -13.99 18.52 16.15
CA VAL A 315 -13.25 17.31 15.73
C VAL A 315 -13.08 16.34 16.90
N ALA A 316 -12.83 16.84 18.12
CA ALA A 316 -12.76 16.00 19.31
C ALA A 316 -14.08 15.29 19.58
N VAL A 317 -15.19 16.06 19.63
CA VAL A 317 -16.53 15.52 19.89
C VAL A 317 -16.95 14.52 18.81
N LEU A 318 -16.74 14.87 17.54
CA LEU A 318 -17.05 13.99 16.42
C LEU A 318 -16.24 12.70 16.49
N THR A 319 -14.92 12.79 16.68
CA THR A 319 -14.05 11.60 16.74
C THR A 319 -14.48 10.68 17.87
N GLN A 320 -14.69 11.22 19.08
CA GLN A 320 -15.16 10.46 20.24
C GLN A 320 -16.51 9.79 19.99
N THR A 321 -17.44 10.49 19.34
CA THR A 321 -18.76 9.94 19.00
C THR A 321 -18.66 8.77 18.03
N PHE A 322 -17.72 8.82 17.08
CA PHE A 322 -17.55 7.79 16.04
C PHE A 322 -16.61 6.64 16.42
N LEU A 323 -15.87 6.74 17.54
CA LEU A 323 -14.97 5.68 18.02
C LEU A 323 -15.62 4.29 18.09
N PRO A 324 -16.88 4.12 18.56
CA PRO A 324 -17.51 2.79 18.56
C PRO A 324 -17.57 2.13 17.18
N LEU A 325 -17.80 2.90 16.11
CA LEU A 325 -17.87 2.37 14.74
C LEU A 325 -16.47 2.06 14.18
N LEU A 326 -15.46 2.86 14.55
CA LEU A 326 -14.06 2.61 14.19
C LEU A 326 -13.51 1.36 14.87
N ARG A 327 -13.83 1.18 16.17
CA ARG A 327 -13.50 -0.03 16.94
C ARG A 327 -14.12 -1.28 16.33
N LYS A 328 -15.37 -1.16 15.85
CA LYS A 328 -16.06 -2.24 15.16
C LYS A 328 -15.33 -2.64 13.87
N ALA A 329 -14.98 -1.67 13.03
CA ALA A 329 -14.19 -1.93 11.81
C ALA A 329 -12.81 -2.53 12.11
N ALA A 330 -12.14 -2.04 13.15
CA ALA A 330 -10.88 -2.60 13.64
C ALA A 330 -11.00 -4.08 14.01
N SER A 331 -12.07 -4.46 14.72
CA SER A 331 -12.29 -5.85 15.17
C SER A 331 -12.65 -6.84 14.06
N GLU A 332 -13.11 -6.34 12.89
CA GLU A 332 -13.42 -7.18 11.72
C GLU A 332 -12.16 -7.70 11.01
N ARG A 333 -10.98 -7.13 11.31
CA ARG A 333 -9.71 -7.58 10.74
C ARG A 333 -8.97 -8.44 11.75
N SER A 334 -8.46 -9.58 11.28
CA SER A 334 -7.64 -10.49 12.09
C SER A 334 -6.21 -9.99 12.32
N THR A 335 -5.79 -8.93 11.63
CA THR A 335 -4.45 -8.35 11.77
C THR A 335 -4.51 -7.07 12.60
N ASP A 336 -3.47 -6.86 13.39
CA ASP A 336 -3.23 -5.62 14.14
C ASP A 336 -2.30 -4.66 13.39
N GLU A 337 -2.17 -4.87 12.08
CA GLU A 337 -1.42 -3.97 11.21
C GLU A 337 -2.15 -2.64 11.09
N TYR A 338 -1.44 -1.57 11.39
CA TYR A 338 -1.90 -0.21 11.18
C TYR A 338 -2.04 0.04 9.69
N SER A 339 -3.25 0.37 9.25
CA SER A 339 -3.51 0.70 7.86
C SER A 339 -4.88 1.38 7.72
N ILE A 340 -5.15 2.02 6.57
CA ILE A 340 -6.45 2.65 6.32
C ILE A 340 -7.55 1.62 6.04
N GLU A 341 -7.19 0.35 5.78
CA GLU A 341 -8.12 -0.75 5.52
C GLU A 341 -8.66 -1.43 6.79
N ARG A 342 -7.99 -1.22 7.93
CA ARG A 342 -8.39 -1.69 9.25
C ARG A 342 -9.28 -0.69 9.96
N ALA A 343 -8.69 0.42 10.40
CA ALA A 343 -9.40 1.54 10.99
C ALA A 343 -8.46 2.76 11.04
N ALA A 344 -8.92 3.92 10.57
CA ALA A 344 -8.12 5.14 10.58
C ALA A 344 -8.93 6.42 10.87
N ILE A 345 -8.30 7.35 11.58
CA ILE A 345 -8.73 8.73 11.79
C ILE A 345 -7.71 9.63 11.09
N LEU A 346 -8.13 10.27 10.02
CA LEU A 346 -7.30 11.14 9.19
C LEU A 346 -7.77 12.58 9.32
N ASN A 347 -6.84 13.53 9.39
CA ASN A 347 -7.17 14.92 9.67
C ASN A 347 -6.53 15.87 8.66
N ILE A 348 -7.34 16.73 8.03
CA ILE A 348 -6.84 17.83 7.22
C ILE A 348 -6.48 19.00 8.15
N SER A 349 -5.20 19.07 8.49
CA SER A 349 -4.59 20.15 9.25
C SER A 349 -4.04 21.23 8.29
N SER A 350 -2.99 21.95 8.69
CA SER A 350 -2.34 22.96 7.85
C SER A 350 -0.93 23.23 8.33
N GLY A 351 0.01 23.42 7.41
CA GLY A 351 1.44 23.67 7.71
C GLY A 351 1.65 24.77 8.74
N VAL A 352 0.79 25.79 8.75
CA VAL A 352 0.84 26.91 9.70
C VAL A 352 0.52 26.52 11.15
N GLY A 353 -0.07 25.35 11.38
CA GLY A 353 -0.36 24.77 12.69
C GLY A 353 0.85 24.10 13.36
N SER A 354 1.99 24.02 12.68
CA SER A 354 3.26 23.63 13.31
C SER A 354 3.81 24.80 14.12
N ILE A 355 4.04 24.57 15.41
CA ILE A 355 4.64 25.60 16.28
C ILE A 355 6.11 25.76 15.93
N ALA A 356 6.83 24.65 15.74
CA ALA A 356 8.26 24.65 15.46
C ALA A 356 8.65 25.40 14.16
N THR A 357 7.76 25.43 13.16
CA THR A 357 8.01 26.12 11.88
C THR A 357 7.40 27.52 11.80
N ASN A 358 6.83 28.05 12.89
CA ASN A 358 6.18 29.35 12.87
C ASN A 358 7.19 30.52 12.85
N THR A 359 7.59 30.92 11.65
CA THR A 359 8.51 32.06 11.42
C THR A 359 7.81 33.33 10.92
N SER A 360 6.50 33.29 10.69
CA SER A 360 5.72 34.37 10.06
C SER A 360 4.66 35.00 10.96
N GLY A 361 4.37 34.40 12.12
CA GLY A 361 3.32 34.88 13.02
C GLY A 361 1.95 34.93 12.35
N SER A 362 1.13 35.93 12.69
CA SER A 362 -0.18 36.13 12.04
C SER A 362 -0.06 36.35 10.53
N GLY A 363 1.01 37.02 10.07
CA GLY A 363 1.29 37.32 8.67
C GLY A 363 0.23 38.21 8.01
N ALA A 364 0.42 38.51 6.72
CA ALA A 364 -0.50 39.36 5.95
C ALA A 364 -1.94 38.79 5.86
N PHE A 365 -2.07 37.47 6.01
CA PHE A 365 -3.36 36.78 5.98
C PHE A 365 -4.14 36.87 7.29
N GLY A 366 -3.54 37.32 8.40
CA GLY A 366 -4.18 37.32 9.72
C GLY A 366 -4.55 35.91 10.17
N SER A 367 -3.55 35.03 10.25
CA SER A 367 -3.72 33.60 10.50
C SER A 367 -3.65 33.21 11.98
N LEU A 368 -3.61 34.14 12.93
CA LEU A 368 -3.30 33.83 14.34
C LEU A 368 -4.29 32.81 14.95
N ALA A 369 -5.59 33.10 14.89
CA ALA A 369 -6.61 32.21 15.43
C ALA A 369 -6.66 30.87 14.68
N TYR A 370 -6.49 30.88 13.36
CA TYR A 370 -6.43 29.67 12.55
C TYR A 370 -5.24 28.78 12.93
N ARG A 371 -4.04 29.35 13.09
CA ARG A 371 -2.85 28.65 13.55
C ARG A 371 -3.08 27.98 14.90
N MET A 372 -3.57 28.74 15.88
CA MET A 372 -3.90 28.20 17.21
C MET A 372 -4.86 27.02 17.10
N SER A 373 -5.91 27.13 16.27
CA SER A 373 -6.88 26.05 16.09
C SER A 373 -6.28 24.79 15.43
N LYS A 374 -5.38 24.94 14.44
CA LYS A 374 -4.71 23.80 13.79
C LYS A 374 -3.61 23.19 14.64
N SER A 375 -2.90 23.98 15.46
CA SER A 375 -2.01 23.46 16.50
C SER A 375 -2.79 22.68 17.56
N ALA A 376 -3.97 23.17 17.97
CA ALA A 376 -4.84 22.46 18.90
C ALA A 376 -5.34 21.13 18.32
N LEU A 377 -5.76 21.10 17.05
CA LEU A 377 -6.10 19.87 16.33
C LEU A 377 -4.93 18.88 16.31
N ASN A 378 -3.73 19.36 15.99
CA ASN A 378 -2.54 18.52 15.95
C ASN A 378 -2.21 17.92 17.33
N SER A 379 -2.30 18.74 18.39
CA SER A 379 -2.11 18.27 19.76
C SER A 379 -3.15 17.23 20.16
N LEU A 380 -4.42 17.48 19.85
CA LEU A 380 -5.54 16.56 20.11
C LEU A 380 -5.29 15.19 19.46
N MET A 381 -4.93 15.17 18.18
CA MET A 381 -4.71 13.93 17.43
C MET A 381 -3.47 13.18 17.90
N LYS A 382 -2.43 13.90 18.33
CA LYS A 382 -1.26 13.27 18.94
C LYS A 382 -1.58 12.60 20.27
N THR A 383 -2.42 13.22 21.09
CA THR A 383 -2.90 12.62 22.35
C THR A 383 -3.74 11.38 22.06
N MET A 384 -4.74 11.50 21.18
CA MET A 384 -5.61 10.36 20.83
C MET A 384 -4.86 9.20 20.20
N SER A 385 -3.76 9.45 19.47
CA SER A 385 -2.95 8.36 18.92
C SER A 385 -2.36 7.51 20.05
N ILE A 386 -1.84 8.15 21.10
CA ILE A 386 -1.28 7.45 22.26
C ILE A 386 -2.38 6.71 23.03
N ASP A 387 -3.52 7.38 23.27
CA ASP A 387 -4.63 6.79 24.02
C ASP A 387 -5.22 5.54 23.32
N LEU A 388 -5.19 5.52 21.99
CA LEU A 388 -5.79 4.46 21.15
C LEU A 388 -4.77 3.46 20.59
N GLU A 389 -3.49 3.53 20.99
CA GLU A 389 -2.42 2.65 20.49
C GLU A 389 -2.77 1.16 20.67
N SER A 390 -3.35 0.80 21.83
CA SER A 390 -3.75 -0.60 22.11
C SER A 390 -4.88 -1.12 21.22
N GLU A 391 -5.59 -0.23 20.53
CA GLU A 391 -6.71 -0.56 19.64
C GLU A 391 -6.28 -0.65 18.18
N HIS A 392 -5.03 -0.29 17.87
CA HIS A 392 -4.45 -0.32 16.52
C HIS A 392 -5.29 0.48 15.50
N ILE A 393 -5.86 1.61 15.93
CA ILE A 393 -6.56 2.58 15.07
C ILE A 393 -5.53 3.60 14.60
N LEU A 394 -5.31 3.70 13.29
CA LEU A 394 -4.33 4.62 12.74
C LEU A 394 -4.79 6.07 12.89
N ILE A 395 -3.94 6.97 13.40
CA ILE A 395 -4.27 8.41 13.49
C ILE A 395 -3.16 9.21 12.84
N SER A 396 -3.51 10.14 11.95
CA SER A 396 -2.50 10.99 11.30
C SER A 396 -3.09 12.33 10.85
N CYS A 397 -2.23 13.35 10.82
CA CYS A 397 -2.56 14.71 10.40
C CYS A 397 -1.84 15.07 9.09
N PHE A 398 -2.51 15.82 8.22
CA PHE A 398 -1.98 16.21 6.93
C PHE A 398 -2.13 17.70 6.63
N CYS A 399 -1.06 18.32 6.16
CA CYS A 399 -1.11 19.60 5.47
C CYS A 399 -1.39 19.35 3.97
N PRO A 400 -2.52 19.84 3.43
CA PRO A 400 -2.88 19.65 2.03
C PRO A 400 -2.06 20.53 1.06
N GLY A 401 -1.25 21.45 1.58
CA GLY A 401 -0.60 22.51 0.82
C GLY A 401 -1.43 23.80 0.78
N TRP A 402 -0.98 24.79 0.00
CA TRP A 402 -1.77 25.99 -0.29
C TRP A 402 -2.63 25.73 -1.52
N VAL A 403 -3.91 25.40 -1.28
CA VAL A 403 -4.83 24.84 -2.28
C VAL A 403 -5.86 25.88 -2.73
N GLN A 404 -6.16 25.91 -4.03
CA GLN A 404 -7.16 26.77 -4.68
C GLN A 404 -8.58 26.43 -4.21
N THR A 405 -8.93 26.94 -3.04
CA THR A 405 -10.24 26.85 -2.41
C THR A 405 -10.72 28.25 -2.06
N ASP A 406 -11.97 28.42 -1.65
CA ASP A 406 -12.46 29.68 -1.09
C ASP A 406 -11.54 30.22 0.04
N MET A 407 -10.97 29.31 0.83
CA MET A 407 -10.04 29.64 1.92
C MET A 407 -8.63 30.00 1.42
N GLY A 408 -8.13 29.30 0.40
CA GLY A 408 -6.79 29.51 -0.13
C GLY A 408 -6.68 30.67 -1.13
N GLY A 409 -7.78 31.03 -1.78
CA GLY A 409 -7.83 32.05 -2.83
C GLY A 409 -7.28 31.57 -4.18
N GLN A 410 -7.47 32.39 -5.22
CA GLN A 410 -7.06 32.07 -6.59
C GLN A 410 -5.54 32.02 -6.79
N SER A 411 -4.77 32.70 -5.93
CA SER A 411 -3.30 32.71 -5.99
C SER A 411 -2.65 31.48 -5.36
N ALA A 412 -3.45 30.54 -4.84
CA ALA A 412 -2.92 29.30 -4.29
C ALA A 412 -2.20 28.47 -5.37
N GLN A 413 -1.11 27.83 -4.96
CA GLN A 413 -0.14 27.21 -5.87
C GLN A 413 -0.59 25.85 -6.42
N ILE A 414 -1.60 25.22 -5.80
CA ILE A 414 -1.98 23.83 -6.08
C ILE A 414 -3.49 23.77 -6.26
N THR A 415 -3.95 23.00 -7.24
CA THR A 415 -5.38 22.73 -7.46
C THR A 415 -5.94 21.78 -6.40
N THR A 416 -7.26 21.73 -6.27
CA THR A 416 -7.93 20.79 -5.36
C THR A 416 -7.68 19.33 -5.73
N GLU A 417 -7.64 19.03 -7.02
CA GLU A 417 -7.43 17.72 -7.61
C GLU A 417 -6.01 17.21 -7.35
N GLU A 418 -4.99 18.05 -7.58
CA GLU A 418 -3.59 17.71 -7.29
C GLU A 418 -3.36 17.45 -5.80
N SER A 419 -4.00 18.24 -4.93
CA SER A 419 -3.91 18.04 -3.48
C SER A 419 -4.57 16.72 -3.06
N ALA A 420 -5.79 16.46 -3.53
CA ALA A 420 -6.54 15.25 -3.21
C ALA A 420 -5.84 13.97 -3.71
N ALA A 421 -5.34 13.96 -4.96
CA ALA A 421 -4.60 12.84 -5.51
C ALA A 421 -3.35 12.51 -4.70
N ALA A 422 -2.57 13.53 -4.31
CA ALA A 422 -1.38 13.32 -3.48
C ALA A 422 -1.74 12.82 -2.07
N LEU A 423 -2.80 13.35 -1.46
CA LEU A 423 -3.29 12.91 -0.15
C LEU A 423 -3.74 11.45 -0.18
N VAL A 424 -4.60 11.07 -1.12
CA VAL A 424 -5.11 9.68 -1.24
C VAL A 424 -3.96 8.70 -1.50
N ALA A 425 -3.01 9.06 -2.36
CA ALA A 425 -1.81 8.24 -2.60
C ALA A 425 -0.93 8.09 -1.36
N SER A 426 -0.87 9.11 -0.49
CA SER A 426 -0.15 9.03 0.78
C SER A 426 -0.92 8.24 1.84
N PHE A 427 -2.25 8.37 1.90
CA PHE A 427 -3.10 7.61 2.82
C PHE A 427 -2.96 6.10 2.61
N ALA A 428 -2.89 5.66 1.35
CA ALA A 428 -2.68 4.25 0.99
C ALA A 428 -1.32 3.67 1.44
N LYS A 429 -0.38 4.50 1.89
CA LYS A 429 0.95 4.08 2.37
C LYS A 429 1.06 4.10 3.89
N LEU A 430 0.02 4.53 4.60
CA LEU A 430 0.09 4.70 6.04
C LEU A 430 0.20 3.35 6.74
N ASN A 431 1.09 3.33 7.73
CA ASN A 431 1.40 2.17 8.54
C ASN A 431 1.75 2.63 9.97
N LYS A 432 2.26 1.73 10.80
CA LYS A 432 2.62 2.03 12.20
C LYS A 432 3.60 3.20 12.35
N GLU A 433 4.54 3.37 11.44
CA GLU A 433 5.53 4.47 11.48
C GLU A 433 4.89 5.84 11.30
N HIS A 434 3.69 5.88 10.72
CA HIS A 434 2.94 7.11 10.46
C HIS A 434 1.92 7.44 11.57
N HIS A 435 1.71 6.51 12.49
CA HIS A 435 0.72 6.66 13.57
C HIS A 435 1.14 7.78 14.54
N GLY A 436 0.20 8.69 14.81
CA GLY A 436 0.45 9.89 15.61
C GLY A 436 1.38 10.89 14.95
N GLY A 437 1.62 10.80 13.65
CA GLY A 437 2.46 11.72 12.89
C GLY A 437 1.70 12.86 12.20
N TYR A 438 2.45 13.87 11.79
CA TYR A 438 1.96 15.03 11.08
C TYR A 438 2.79 15.25 9.81
N TYR A 439 2.13 15.31 8.65
CA TYR A 439 2.80 15.20 7.35
C TYR A 439 2.32 16.25 6.35
N ARG A 440 3.11 16.52 5.32
CA ARG A 440 2.64 17.13 4.07
C ARG A 440 1.86 16.09 3.25
N ARG A 441 1.09 16.55 2.26
CA ARG A 441 0.41 15.67 1.29
C ARG A 441 1.32 14.66 0.59
N SER A 442 2.63 14.91 0.55
CA SER A 442 3.67 14.04 0.00
C SER A 442 4.23 13.02 1.00
N LEU A 443 3.62 12.92 2.19
CA LEU A 443 4.05 12.07 3.31
C LEU A 443 5.40 12.48 3.94
N GLU A 444 5.89 13.67 3.62
CA GLU A 444 7.04 14.27 4.29
C GLU A 444 6.65 14.78 5.69
N PRO A 445 7.39 14.46 6.76
CA PRO A 445 7.04 14.87 8.11
C PRO A 445 7.11 16.38 8.30
N ILE A 446 6.18 16.90 9.11
CA ILE A 446 6.17 18.26 9.63
C ILE A 446 6.32 18.14 11.15
N PRO A 447 7.25 18.88 11.78
CA PRO A 447 7.31 18.92 13.23
C PRO A 447 6.03 19.53 13.80
N TYR A 448 5.54 19.01 14.92
CA TYR A 448 4.35 19.51 15.59
C TYR A 448 4.47 20.99 16.01
#